data_AF-A0A0N1B1I4-F1
#
_entry.id   AF-A0A0N1B1I4-F1
#
_cell.length_a   1.000
_cell.length_b   1.000
_cell.length_c   1.000
_cell.angle_alpha   90.00
_cell.angle_beta   90.00
_cell.angle_gamma   90.00
#
_symmetry.space_group_name_H-M   'P 1'
#
loop_
_entity.id
_entity.type
_entity.pdbx_description
1 polymer ?
#
loop_
_entity_poly.entity_id
_entity_poly.type
_entity_poly.pdbx_seq_one_letter_code
_entity_poly.pdbx_strand_id
1 'polypeptide(L)'
;MNRANIFMTASWVGLAGLFLALGGALLSAPTGVAMAGIAAAILSAVVLLWTRRADEFTQSLWNAGASVAFGTMLLTFPGLPAAEGFYDGVSGSESGQDIPASIIPVFAIAAFYIGLFIKRLLGDR
;
A
#
# COMPACT_ATOMS: atom_id res chain seq x y z
N MET A 1 22.14 15.91 -0.77
CA MET A 1 21.48 14.86 -1.58
C MET A 1 20.47 15.50 -2.51
N ASN A 2 20.42 15.08 -3.78
CA ASN A 2 19.38 15.52 -4.71
C ASN A 2 18.00 14.97 -4.26
N ARG A 3 16.91 15.72 -4.48
CA ARG A 3 15.53 15.29 -4.18
C ARG A 3 15.17 13.97 -4.85
N ALA A 4 15.65 13.74 -6.07
CA ALA A 4 15.46 12.47 -6.77
C ALA A 4 16.09 11.29 -6.01
N ASN A 5 17.30 11.46 -5.48
CA ASN A 5 17.95 10.41 -4.67
C ASN A 5 17.18 10.15 -3.36
N ILE A 6 16.63 11.18 -2.73
CA ILE A 6 15.77 11.04 -1.54
C ILE A 6 14.52 10.24 -1.90
N PHE A 7 13.84 10.57 -3.01
CA PHE A 7 12.67 9.84 -3.50
C PHE A 7 13.00 8.36 -3.71
N MET A 8 14.09 8.06 -4.42
CA MET A 8 14.49 6.69 -4.73
C MET A 8 14.82 5.90 -3.45
N THR A 9 15.51 6.53 -2.50
CA THR A 9 15.85 5.88 -1.22
C THR A 9 14.58 5.63 -0.40
N ALA A 10 13.70 6.62 -0.30
CA ALA A 10 12.43 6.50 0.41
C ALA A 10 11.55 5.39 -0.17
N SER A 11 11.52 5.21 -1.50
CA SER A 11 10.75 4.13 -2.13
C SER A 11 11.20 2.73 -1.65
N TRP A 12 12.50 2.53 -1.49
CA TRP A 12 13.06 1.26 -1.02
C TRP A 12 12.86 1.05 0.48
N VAL A 13 13.06 2.10 1.28
CA VAL A 13 12.80 2.06 2.73
C VAL A 13 11.33 1.74 2.99
N GLY A 14 10.43 2.36 2.22
CA GLY A 14 9.01 2.10 2.32
C GLY A 14 8.62 0.67 1.95
N LEU A 15 9.20 0.13 0.88
CA LEU A 15 9.01 -1.27 0.49
C LEU A 15 9.55 -2.24 1.55
N ALA A 16 10.73 -1.97 2.10
CA ALA A 16 11.30 -2.77 3.17
C ALA A 16 10.42 -2.72 4.43
N GLY A 17 9.88 -1.54 4.78
CA GLY A 17 8.91 -1.38 5.86
C GLY A 17 7.64 -2.21 5.63
N LEU A 18 7.12 -2.21 4.40
CA LEU A 18 5.96 -3.04 4.03
C LEU A 18 6.26 -4.53 4.17
N PHE A 19 7.42 -5.00 3.70
CA PHE A 19 7.82 -6.40 3.87
C PHE A 19 8.04 -6.78 5.33
N LEU A 20 8.60 -5.87 6.13
CA LEU A 20 8.76 -6.08 7.56
C LEU A 20 7.41 -6.15 8.28
N ALA A 21 6.43 -5.34 7.87
CA ALA A 21 5.07 -5.40 8.37
C ALA A 21 4.39 -6.74 8.04
N LEU A 22 4.43 -7.14 6.77
CA LEU A 22 3.83 -8.39 6.29
C LEU A 22 4.52 -9.61 6.88
N GLY A 23 5.85 -9.66 6.86
CA GLY A 23 6.63 -10.75 7.45
C GLY A 23 6.43 -10.84 8.96
N GLY A 24 6.33 -9.70 9.65
CA GLY A 24 6.01 -9.67 11.08
C GLY A 24 4.64 -10.27 11.39
N ALA A 25 3.62 -9.96 10.58
CA ALA A 25 2.29 -10.54 10.72
C ALA A 25 2.27 -12.05 10.40
N LEU A 26 2.93 -12.47 9.31
CA LEU A 26 2.95 -13.86 8.86
C LEU A 26 3.74 -14.79 9.79
N LEU A 27 4.80 -14.29 10.41
CA LEU A 27 5.66 -15.06 11.32
C LEU A 27 5.25 -14.92 12.78
N SER A 28 4.10 -14.30 13.07
CA SER A 28 3.63 -14.03 14.44
C SER A 28 4.69 -13.34 15.32
N ALA A 29 5.46 -12.42 14.72
CA ALA A 29 6.43 -11.60 15.44
C ALA A 29 5.73 -10.65 16.42
N PRO A 30 6.46 -10.05 17.38
CA PRO A 30 5.88 -9.06 18.29
C PRO A 30 5.19 -7.93 17.52
N THR A 31 4.00 -7.51 17.98
CA THR A 31 3.17 -6.48 17.33
C THR A 31 3.96 -5.20 17.01
N GLY A 32 4.93 -4.84 17.86
CA GLY A 32 5.82 -3.70 17.64
C GLY A 32 6.62 -3.77 16.33
N VAL A 33 7.00 -4.97 15.86
CA VAL A 33 7.69 -5.17 14.58
C VAL A 33 6.77 -4.79 13.43
N ALA A 34 5.56 -5.34 13.40
CA ALA A 34 4.59 -5.06 12.33
C ALA A 34 4.21 -3.56 12.30
N MET A 35 4.01 -2.96 13.47
CA MET A 35 3.72 -1.52 13.60
C MET A 35 4.88 -0.64 13.13
N ALA A 36 6.13 -0.99 13.47
CA ALA A 36 7.31 -0.28 13.00
C ALA A 36 7.44 -0.35 11.47
N GLY A 37 7.15 -1.51 10.88
CA GLY A 37 7.14 -1.70 9.43
C GLY A 37 6.10 -0.81 8.73
N ILE A 38 4.87 -0.79 9.24
CA ILE A 38 3.79 0.07 8.72
C ILE A 38 4.18 1.55 8.85
N ALA A 39 4.69 1.96 10.02
CA ALA A 39 5.13 3.33 10.25
C ALA A 39 6.24 3.74 9.26
N ALA A 40 7.22 2.87 9.02
CA ALA A 40 8.28 3.10 8.04
C ALA A 40 7.71 3.24 6.62
N ALA A 41 6.73 2.42 6.24
CA ALA A 41 6.06 2.51 4.94
C ALA A 41 5.29 3.82 4.76
N ILE A 42 4.57 4.27 5.80
CA ILE A 42 3.80 5.53 5.79
C ILE A 42 4.75 6.74 5.75
N LEU A 43 5.75 6.79 6.63
CA LEU A 43 6.72 7.90 6.66
C LEU A 43 7.48 8.00 5.33
N SER A 44 7.83 6.86 4.74
CA SER A 44 8.44 6.83 3.41
C SER A 44 7.51 7.37 2.33
N ALA A 45 6.21 7.03 2.36
CA ALA A 45 5.22 7.58 1.44
C ALA A 45 5.07 9.11 1.60
N VAL A 46 5.16 9.65 2.82
CA VAL A 46 5.17 11.11 3.06
C VAL A 46 6.42 11.75 2.45
N VAL A 47 7.59 11.13 2.62
CA VAL A 47 8.83 11.62 2.00
C VAL A 47 8.75 11.59 0.47
N LEU A 48 8.20 10.52 -0.10
CA LEU A 48 7.93 10.40 -1.54
C LEU A 48 7.00 11.51 -2.01
N LEU A 49 5.91 11.78 -1.29
CA LEU A 49 4.98 12.86 -1.61
C LEU A 49 5.70 14.21 -1.67
N TRP A 50 6.56 14.51 -0.69
CA TRP A 50 7.32 15.77 -0.67
C TRP A 50 8.39 15.86 -1.75
N THR A 51 8.93 14.73 -2.19
CA THR A 51 10.01 14.68 -3.19
C THR A 51 9.54 14.36 -4.61
N ARG A 52 8.23 14.13 -4.82
CA ARG A 52 7.64 13.72 -6.10
C ARG A 52 7.85 14.66 -7.29
N ARG A 53 8.23 15.92 -7.05
CA ARG A 53 8.47 16.94 -8.08
C ARG A 53 9.97 17.17 -8.31
N ALA A 54 10.79 16.15 -8.08
CA ALA A 54 12.23 16.27 -8.31
C ALA A 54 12.56 16.31 -9.81
N ASP A 55 11.84 15.51 -10.59
CA ASP A 55 11.94 15.41 -12.05
C ASP A 55 10.63 14.77 -12.60
N GLU A 56 10.53 14.66 -13.92
CA GLU A 56 9.36 14.07 -14.60
C GLU A 56 9.20 12.58 -14.26
N PHE A 57 10.31 11.85 -14.08
CA PHE A 57 10.32 10.42 -13.78
C PHE A 57 9.77 10.12 -12.38
N THR A 58 10.23 10.83 -11.35
CA THR A 58 9.71 10.69 -9.98
C THR A 58 8.24 11.08 -9.88
N GLN A 59 7.80 12.07 -10.66
CA GLN A 59 6.39 12.43 -10.76
C GLN A 59 5.57 11.33 -11.43
N SER A 60 6.08 10.72 -12.50
CA SER A 60 5.41 9.61 -13.20
C SER A 60 5.30 8.38 -12.28
N LEU A 61 6.35 8.05 -11.54
CA LEU A 61 6.38 6.98 -10.53
C LEU A 61 5.34 7.20 -9.42
N TRP A 62 5.30 8.42 -8.87
CA TRP A 62 4.34 8.78 -7.84
C TRP A 62 2.91 8.63 -8.35
N ASN A 63 2.62 9.15 -9.54
CA ASN A 63 1.29 9.08 -10.12
C ASN A 63 0.86 7.64 -10.38
N ALA A 64 1.75 6.78 -10.90
CA ALA A 64 1.46 5.36 -11.09
C ALA A 64 1.10 4.67 -9.77
N GLY A 65 1.91 4.87 -8.72
CA GLY A 65 1.61 4.33 -7.39
C GLY A 65 0.27 4.86 -6.84
N ALA A 66 0.05 6.17 -6.89
CA ALA A 66 -1.17 6.80 -6.38
C ALA A 66 -2.44 6.32 -7.12
N SER A 67 -2.39 6.18 -8.45
CA SER A 67 -3.50 5.69 -9.26
C SER A 67 -3.86 4.24 -8.92
N VAL A 68 -2.87 3.36 -8.77
CA VAL A 68 -3.11 1.95 -8.41
C VAL A 68 -3.65 1.84 -6.98
N ALA A 69 -3.14 2.64 -6.04
CA ALA A 69 -3.65 2.69 -4.67
C ALA A 69 -5.10 3.19 -4.61
N PHE A 70 -5.41 4.26 -5.35
CA PHE A 70 -6.76 4.79 -5.43
C PHE A 70 -7.73 3.80 -6.09
N GLY A 71 -7.35 3.19 -7.21
CA GLY A 71 -8.15 2.14 -7.86
C GLY A 71 -8.40 0.96 -6.95
N THR A 72 -7.38 0.52 -6.20
CA THR A 72 -7.52 -0.54 -5.19
C THR A 72 -8.52 -0.13 -4.13
N MET A 73 -8.41 1.09 -3.58
CA MET A 73 -9.35 1.58 -2.58
C MET A 73 -10.79 1.62 -3.11
N LEU A 74 -11.00 2.10 -4.34
CA LEU A 74 -12.32 2.11 -5.00
C LEU A 74 -12.89 0.71 -5.22
N LEU A 75 -12.06 -0.30 -5.42
CA LEU A 75 -12.51 -1.68 -5.58
C LEU A 75 -12.77 -2.33 -4.23
N THR A 76 -11.85 -2.20 -3.28
CA THR A 76 -11.94 -2.90 -1.99
C THR A 76 -12.96 -2.29 -1.05
N PHE A 77 -13.17 -0.96 -1.10
CA PHE A 77 -14.08 -0.28 -0.18
C PHE A 77 -15.55 -0.71 -0.35
N PRO A 78 -16.14 -0.70 -1.56
CA PRO A 78 -17.46 -1.29 -1.79
C PRO A 78 -17.40 -2.80 -2.07
N GLY A 79 -16.31 -3.31 -2.64
CA GLY A 79 -16.22 -4.69 -3.08
C GLY A 79 -16.07 -5.70 -1.96
N LEU A 80 -15.33 -5.38 -0.87
CA LEU A 80 -15.22 -6.29 0.27
C LEU A 80 -16.57 -6.45 0.99
N PRO A 81 -17.30 -5.38 1.37
CA PRO A 81 -18.63 -5.53 1.96
C PRO A 81 -19.64 -6.22 1.04
N ALA A 82 -19.57 -5.97 -0.27
CA ALA A 82 -20.46 -6.63 -1.23
C ALA A 82 -20.17 -8.15 -1.33
N ALA A 83 -18.89 -8.53 -1.34
CA ALA A 83 -18.47 -9.93 -1.37
C ALA A 83 -18.86 -10.67 -0.08
N GLU A 84 -18.67 -10.01 1.06
CA GLU A 84 -19.07 -10.50 2.38
C GLU A 84 -20.59 -10.68 2.46
N GLY A 85 -21.38 -9.65 2.14
CA GLY A 85 -22.84 -9.75 2.16
C GLY A 85 -23.41 -10.80 1.19
N PHE A 86 -22.74 -11.03 0.04
CA PHE A 86 -23.10 -12.14 -0.85
C PHE A 86 -22.80 -13.51 -0.22
N TYR A 87 -21.63 -13.66 0.42
CA TYR A 87 -21.24 -14.90 1.08
C TYR A 87 -22.15 -15.24 2.27
N ASP A 88 -22.48 -14.24 3.08
CA ASP A 88 -23.41 -14.37 4.21
C ASP A 88 -24.81 -14.76 3.75
N GLY A 89 -25.29 -14.13 2.68
CA GLY A 89 -26.57 -14.46 2.05
C GLY A 89 -26.65 -15.89 1.52
N VAL A 90 -25.53 -16.45 1.03
CA VAL A 90 -25.48 -17.84 0.54
C VAL A 90 -25.26 -18.86 1.68
N SER A 91 -24.47 -18.51 2.68
CA SER A 91 -24.13 -19.39 3.81
C SER A 91 -25.18 -19.42 4.91
N GLY A 92 -26.13 -18.47 4.91
CA GLY A 92 -27.12 -18.30 5.98
C GLY A 92 -26.50 -17.79 7.29
N SER A 93 -25.27 -17.29 7.23
CA SER A 93 -24.55 -16.70 8.35
C SER A 93 -24.85 -15.20 8.41
N GLU A 94 -25.91 -14.79 9.12
CA GLU A 94 -26.27 -13.37 9.25
C GLU A 94 -25.50 -12.65 10.39
N SER A 95 -24.26 -13.06 10.67
CA SER A 95 -23.53 -12.56 11.83
C SER A 95 -22.45 -11.52 11.51
N GLY A 96 -22.82 -10.23 11.54
CA GLY A 96 -21.87 -9.13 11.72
C GLY A 96 -20.91 -8.89 10.56
N GLN A 97 -19.82 -8.16 10.85
CA GLN A 97 -18.74 -7.86 9.90
C GLN A 97 -17.55 -8.77 10.22
N ASP A 98 -17.35 -9.79 9.40
CA ASP A 98 -16.22 -10.74 9.39
C ASP A 98 -14.94 -10.12 8.83
N ILE A 99 -15.05 -9.21 7.83
CA ILE A 99 -13.88 -8.59 7.21
C ILE A 99 -13.56 -7.25 7.90
N PRO A 100 -12.43 -7.14 8.62
CA PRO A 100 -12.09 -5.91 9.32
C PRO A 100 -11.77 -4.78 8.33
N ALA A 101 -12.43 -3.63 8.49
CA ALA A 101 -12.22 -2.45 7.64
C ALA A 101 -10.76 -1.93 7.65
N SER A 102 -9.99 -2.27 8.68
CA SER A 102 -8.56 -1.93 8.80
C SER A 102 -7.68 -2.54 7.71
N ILE A 103 -8.17 -3.55 6.97
CA ILE A 103 -7.41 -4.16 5.87
C ILE A 103 -7.36 -3.29 4.61
N ILE A 104 -8.36 -2.41 4.41
CA ILE A 104 -8.46 -1.56 3.21
C ILE A 104 -7.25 -0.62 3.09
N PRO A 105 -6.86 0.15 4.13
CA PRO A 105 -5.63 0.96 4.08
C PRO A 105 -4.36 0.14 3.81
N VAL A 106 -4.28 -1.09 4.33
CA VAL A 106 -3.11 -1.97 4.10
C VAL A 106 -3.02 -2.36 2.63
N PHE A 107 -4.14 -2.73 2.01
CA PHE A 107 -4.18 -3.00 0.57
C PHE A 107 -3.85 -1.76 -0.26
N ALA A 108 -4.34 -0.58 0.12
CA ALA A 108 -4.02 0.66 -0.59
C ALA A 108 -2.51 0.99 -0.52
N ILE A 109 -1.87 0.81 0.64
CA ILE A 109 -0.42 1.00 0.79
C ILE A 109 0.36 -0.03 -0.03
N ALA A 110 -0.03 -1.30 0.01
CA ALA A 110 0.62 -2.34 -0.80
C ALA A 110 0.48 -2.04 -2.30
N ALA A 111 -0.72 -1.69 -2.74
CA ALA A 111 -1.04 -1.30 -4.12
C ALA A 111 -0.23 -0.08 -4.57
N PHE A 112 -0.03 0.91 -3.70
CA PHE A 112 0.84 2.06 -3.98
C PHE A 112 2.26 1.63 -4.36
N TYR A 113 2.90 0.82 -3.50
CA TYR A 113 4.26 0.35 -3.75
C TYR A 113 4.33 -0.58 -4.97
N ILE A 114 3.33 -1.43 -5.18
CA ILE A 114 3.23 -2.28 -6.37
C ILE A 114 3.18 -1.41 -7.64
N GLY A 115 2.27 -0.43 -7.70
CA GLY A 115 2.15 0.46 -8.87
C GLY A 115 3.43 1.26 -9.14
N LEU A 116 4.07 1.77 -8.08
CA LEU A 116 5.33 2.49 -8.15
C LEU A 116 6.46 1.60 -8.72
N PHE A 117 6.64 0.40 -8.18
CA PHE A 117 7.73 -0.50 -8.61
C PHE A 117 7.46 -1.15 -9.98
N ILE A 118 6.19 -1.43 -10.33
CA ILE A 118 5.84 -1.88 -11.68
C ILE A 118 6.18 -0.80 -12.70
N LYS A 119 5.79 0.47 -12.47
CA LYS A 119 6.14 1.57 -13.37
C LYS A 119 7.66 1.72 -13.51
N ARG A 120 8.39 1.53 -12.41
CA ARG A 120 9.86 1.53 -12.41
C ARG A 120 10.46 0.40 -13.26
N LEU A 121 9.88 -0.80 -13.23
CA LEU A 121 10.34 -1.95 -14.03
C LEU A 121 10.02 -1.78 -15.52
N LEU A 122 8.87 -1.18 -15.84
CA LEU A 122 8.41 -0.98 -17.22
C LEU A 122 9.05 0.23 -17.91
N GLY A 123 9.54 1.20 -17.14
CA GLY A 123 10.16 2.42 -17.65
C GLY A 123 9.15 3.42 -18.26
N ASP A 124 9.68 4.48 -18.87
CA ASP A 124 8.93 5.54 -19.55
C ASP A 124 8.54 5.16 -21.00
N ARG A 125 8.11 3.91 -21.23
CA ARG A 125 7.44 3.56 -22.49
C ARG A 125 6.06 4.19 -22.57
#